data_AF-A0A1J4K8N0-F1
#
_entry.id   AF-A0A1J4K8N0-F1
#
_cell.length_a   1.000
_cell.length_b   1.000
_cell.length_c   1.000
_cell.angle_alpha   90.00
_cell.angle_beta   90.00
_cell.angle_gamma   90.00
#
_symmetry.space_group_name_H-M   'P 1'
#
loop_
_entity.id
_entity.type
_entity.pdbx_description
1 polymer ?
#
loop_
_entity_poly.entity_id
_entity_poly.type
_entity_poly.pdbx_seq_one_letter_code
_entity_poly.pdbx_strand_id
1 'polypeptide(L)'
;MKKIWEKTKKTATVAKAKVEDTLKKGEAEEDPDFKVKVEQLTFMTQKANAILTAINNYKSVAQKLSVDATVVASAYSDAFTPEDSPYKQNADQFKTAADDFSTIINNLVESRIPQQVIQPLVNVTNEITRLRLIEKKRYKNRALLNQAEAHLKTAREKCKNVSQAEEAAAHRRAKYTKYHNEFITGVSTLYEKRGETFGASLNAFQFYVVETTEELKKRIASQLASFPYTQLQGQIPSMTVIDPVPEQPAPQAAQQPATA
;
A
#
# COMPACT_ATOMS: atom_id res chain seq x y z
N MET A 1 38.76 20.17 12.89
CA MET A 1 38.77 18.89 13.63
C MET A 1 37.82 18.83 14.83
N LYS A 2 37.75 19.84 15.73
CA LYS A 2 36.83 19.86 16.90
C LYS A 2 35.36 19.52 16.58
N LYS A 3 34.81 20.05 15.47
CA LYS A 3 33.42 19.77 15.02
C LYS A 3 33.18 18.29 14.62
N ILE A 4 34.20 17.60 14.11
CA ILE A 4 34.09 16.19 13.71
C ILE A 4 34.08 15.32 14.97
N TRP A 5 34.99 15.59 15.91
CA TRP A 5 35.04 14.87 17.19
C TRP A 5 33.78 15.06 18.05
N GLU A 6 33.26 16.28 18.11
CA GLU A 6 31.95 16.61 18.71
C GLU A 6 30.79 15.81 18.10
N LYS A 7 30.79 15.64 16.77
CA LYS A 7 29.79 14.83 16.07
C LYS A 7 29.95 13.35 16.41
N THR A 8 31.17 12.81 16.38
CA THR A 8 31.46 11.41 16.71
C THR A 8 31.06 11.08 18.15
N LYS A 9 31.37 11.97 19.11
CA LYS A 9 30.96 11.82 20.51
C LYS A 9 29.43 11.78 20.65
N LYS A 10 28.71 12.67 19.97
CA LYS A 10 27.24 12.65 19.92
C LYS A 10 26.70 11.36 19.31
N THR A 11 27.31 10.84 18.25
CA THR A 11 26.89 9.58 17.61
C THR A 11 27.12 8.38 18.54
N ALA A 12 28.28 8.30 19.20
CA ALA A 12 28.59 7.24 20.15
C ALA A 12 27.66 7.27 21.38
N THR A 13 27.35 8.46 21.91
CA THR A 13 26.37 8.61 22.99
C THR A 13 24.97 8.14 22.58
N VAL A 14 24.53 8.47 21.36
CA VAL A 14 23.23 8.02 20.85
C VAL A 14 23.21 6.51 20.65
N ALA A 15 24.30 5.91 20.16
CA ALA A 15 24.43 4.47 20.01
C ALA A 15 24.38 3.76 21.38
N LYS A 16 25.12 4.27 22.38
CA LYS A 16 25.10 3.74 23.75
C LYS A 16 23.73 3.86 24.40
N ALA A 17 23.08 5.03 24.29
CA ALA A 17 21.73 5.24 24.81
C ALA A 17 20.70 4.33 24.12
N LYS A 18 20.85 4.07 22.82
CA LYS A 18 19.97 3.14 22.09
C LYS A 18 20.14 1.70 22.57
N VAL A 19 21.37 1.26 22.85
CA VAL A 19 21.66 -0.06 23.42
C VAL A 19 21.14 -0.15 24.86
N GLU A 20 21.34 0.89 25.68
CA GLU A 20 20.80 0.98 27.03
C GLU A 20 19.27 1.01 27.05
N ASP A 21 18.60 1.75 26.16
CA ASP A 21 17.13 1.73 26.02
C ASP A 21 16.60 0.37 25.54
N THR A 22 17.36 -0.33 24.69
CA THR A 22 16.99 -1.68 24.23
C THR A 22 17.14 -2.71 25.36
N LEU A 23 18.14 -2.55 26.22
CA LEU A 23 18.40 -3.39 27.40
C LEU A 23 17.48 -3.02 28.59
N LYS A 24 17.08 -1.75 28.72
CA LYS A 24 16.19 -1.21 29.76
C LYS A 24 14.76 -1.01 29.28
N LYS A 25 14.28 -1.83 28.34
CA LYS A 25 12.90 -1.81 27.81
C LYS A 25 11.78 -1.89 28.89
N GLY A 26 12.12 -1.98 30.18
CA GLY A 26 11.20 -1.92 31.31
C GLY A 26 11.22 -0.67 32.21
N GLU A 27 12.18 0.27 32.14
CA GLU A 27 12.36 1.25 33.27
C GLU A 27 12.25 2.75 32.95
N ALA A 28 12.25 3.19 31.69
CA ALA A 28 11.91 4.57 31.36
C ALA A 28 10.54 4.60 30.66
N GLU A 29 9.48 4.83 31.43
CA GLU A 29 8.11 4.89 30.93
C GLU A 29 8.05 5.87 29.74
N GLU A 30 7.89 5.34 28.53
CA GLU A 30 7.65 6.16 27.34
C GLU A 30 6.28 6.83 27.49
N ASP A 31 6.19 8.05 26.98
CA ASP A 31 4.98 8.86 27.02
C ASP A 31 3.80 8.06 26.40
N PRO A 32 2.69 7.83 27.15
CA PRO A 32 1.55 7.07 26.65
C PRO A 32 0.98 7.62 25.35
N ASP A 33 0.89 8.95 25.19
CA ASP A 33 0.37 9.55 23.97
C ASP A 33 1.32 9.28 22.79
N PHE A 34 2.63 9.38 23.02
CA PHE A 34 3.61 9.01 22.00
C PHE A 34 3.47 7.57 21.53
N LYS A 35 3.26 6.60 22.44
CA LYS A 35 3.03 5.19 22.08
C LYS A 35 1.80 5.03 21.19
N VAL A 36 0.69 5.65 21.57
CA VAL A 36 -0.55 5.65 20.76
C VAL A 36 -0.29 6.22 19.37
N LYS A 37 0.45 7.33 19.25
CA LYS A 37 0.78 7.91 17.93
C LYS A 37 1.70 7.01 17.10
N VAL A 38 2.65 6.30 17.72
CA VAL A 38 3.49 5.32 17.01
C VAL A 38 2.64 4.17 16.46
N GLU A 39 1.68 3.66 17.23
CA GLU A 39 0.75 2.61 16.79
C GLU A 39 -0.15 3.09 15.65
N GLN A 40 -0.73 4.28 15.76
CA GLN A 40 -1.52 4.91 14.70
C GLN A 40 -0.73 5.06 13.40
N LEU A 41 0.52 5.55 13.48
CA LEU A 41 1.39 5.71 12.33
C LEU A 41 1.75 4.35 11.71
N THR A 42 1.98 3.33 12.53
CA THR A 42 2.26 1.95 12.07
C THR A 42 1.07 1.35 11.34
N PHE A 43 -0.13 1.49 11.91
CA PHE A 43 -1.38 1.07 11.27
C PHE A 43 -1.56 1.73 9.89
N MET A 44 -1.41 3.05 9.80
CA MET A 44 -1.54 3.77 8.53
C MET A 44 -0.50 3.30 7.50
N THR A 45 0.74 3.04 7.94
CA THR A 45 1.80 2.51 7.07
C THR A 45 1.39 1.18 6.46
N GLN A 46 0.92 0.25 7.30
CA GLN A 46 0.52 -1.08 6.86
C GLN A 46 -0.66 -1.02 5.88
N LYS A 47 -1.68 -0.21 6.20
CA LYS A 47 -2.87 -0.09 5.34
C LYS A 47 -2.57 0.58 4.01
N ALA A 48 -1.83 1.69 4.00
CA ALA A 48 -1.45 2.37 2.76
C ALA A 48 -0.63 1.43 1.84
N ASN A 49 0.35 0.71 2.40
CA ASN A 49 1.16 -0.23 1.62
C ASN A 49 0.33 -1.40 1.09
N ALA A 50 -0.54 -2.00 1.92
CA ALA A 50 -1.39 -3.09 1.48
C ALA A 50 -2.31 -2.68 0.32
N ILE A 51 -2.92 -1.49 0.42
CA ILE A 51 -3.79 -0.95 -0.64
C ILE A 51 -2.97 -0.69 -1.92
N LEU A 52 -1.80 -0.04 -1.80
CA LEU A 52 -0.92 0.22 -2.94
C LEU A 52 -0.47 -1.08 -3.62
N THR A 53 -0.11 -2.12 -2.86
CA THR A 53 0.24 -3.43 -3.41
C THR A 53 -0.95 -4.05 -4.14
N ALA A 54 -2.14 -4.03 -3.55
CA ALA A 54 -3.35 -4.59 -4.18
C ALA A 54 -3.71 -3.88 -5.49
N ILE A 55 -3.66 -2.54 -5.52
CA ILE A 55 -3.93 -1.75 -6.72
C ILE A 55 -2.89 -2.01 -7.80
N ASN A 56 -1.59 -2.07 -7.45
CA ASN A 56 -0.55 -2.36 -8.44
C ASN A 56 -0.67 -3.78 -9.00
N ASN A 57 -1.05 -4.76 -8.18
CA ASN A 57 -1.36 -6.10 -8.66
C ASN A 57 -2.56 -6.09 -9.62
N TYR A 58 -3.64 -5.38 -9.27
CA TYR A 58 -4.80 -5.20 -10.15
C TYR A 58 -4.40 -4.62 -11.51
N LYS A 59 -3.60 -3.54 -11.52
CA LYS A 59 -3.11 -2.93 -12.77
C LYS A 59 -2.35 -3.93 -13.64
N SER A 60 -1.43 -4.68 -13.04
CA SER A 60 -0.62 -5.66 -13.76
C SER A 60 -1.47 -6.79 -14.35
N VAL A 61 -2.44 -7.30 -13.57
CA VAL A 61 -3.34 -8.36 -14.03
C VAL A 61 -4.29 -7.84 -15.12
N ALA A 62 -4.85 -6.64 -14.96
CA ALA A 62 -5.72 -6.02 -15.96
C ALA A 62 -4.99 -5.81 -17.29
N GLN A 63 -3.76 -5.28 -17.25
CA GLN A 63 -2.93 -5.09 -18.45
C GLN A 63 -2.57 -6.43 -19.10
N LYS A 64 -2.22 -7.45 -18.31
CA LYS A 64 -1.95 -8.78 -18.86
C LYS A 64 -3.19 -9.37 -19.54
N LEU A 65 -4.36 -9.26 -18.90
CA LEU A 65 -5.63 -9.73 -19.46
C LEU A 65 -5.93 -9.07 -20.80
N SER A 66 -5.67 -7.76 -20.94
CA SER A 66 -5.91 -7.06 -22.20
C SER A 66 -4.96 -7.47 -23.31
N VAL A 67 -3.68 -7.69 -22.99
CA VAL A 67 -2.71 -8.24 -23.94
C VAL A 67 -3.11 -9.65 -24.39
N ASP A 68 -3.44 -10.54 -23.44
CA ASP A 68 -3.85 -11.91 -23.74
C ASP A 68 -5.11 -11.95 -24.61
N ALA A 69 -6.08 -11.05 -24.38
CA ALA A 69 -7.27 -10.93 -25.20
C ALA A 69 -6.96 -10.54 -26.65
N THR A 70 -6.07 -9.58 -26.88
CA THR A 70 -5.61 -9.19 -28.23
C THR A 70 -4.90 -10.36 -28.93
N VAL A 71 -4.09 -11.14 -28.21
CA VAL A 71 -3.41 -12.32 -28.77
C VAL A 71 -4.42 -13.37 -29.23
N VAL A 72 -5.40 -13.71 -28.39
CA VAL A 72 -6.45 -14.68 -28.74
C VAL A 72 -7.26 -14.21 -29.93
N ALA A 73 -7.70 -12.94 -29.93
CA ALA A 73 -8.50 -12.40 -31.01
C ALA A 73 -7.73 -12.35 -32.34
N SER A 74 -6.43 -12.02 -32.30
CA SER A 74 -5.56 -12.06 -33.47
C SER A 74 -5.43 -13.47 -34.02
N ALA A 75 -5.20 -14.47 -33.15
CA ALA A 75 -5.08 -15.87 -33.58
C ALA A 75 -6.35 -16.37 -34.30
N TYR A 76 -7.54 -16.02 -33.80
CA TYR A 76 -8.80 -16.36 -34.49
C TYR A 76 -8.96 -15.62 -35.82
N SER A 77 -8.61 -14.33 -35.88
CA SER A 77 -8.61 -13.55 -37.12
C SER A 77 -7.71 -14.20 -38.18
N ASP A 78 -6.53 -14.67 -37.78
CA ASP A 78 -5.52 -15.21 -38.69
C ASP A 78 -5.84 -16.65 -39.15
N ALA A 79 -6.70 -17.36 -38.42
CA ALA A 79 -7.10 -18.72 -38.75
C ALA A 79 -8.12 -18.81 -39.91
N PHE A 80 -8.82 -17.72 -40.23
CA PHE A 80 -9.81 -17.67 -41.30
C PHE A 80 -9.29 -16.87 -42.49
N THR A 81 -9.59 -17.32 -43.71
CA THR A 81 -9.26 -16.59 -44.95
C THR A 81 -10.47 -15.77 -45.43
N PRO A 82 -10.29 -14.84 -46.39
CA PRO A 82 -11.40 -14.05 -46.94
C PRO A 82 -12.57 -14.89 -47.51
N GLU A 83 -12.28 -16.12 -47.94
CA GLU A 83 -13.27 -17.07 -48.46
C GLU A 83 -14.17 -17.67 -47.36
N ASP A 84 -13.72 -17.68 -46.11
CA ASP A 84 -14.44 -18.24 -44.95
C ASP A 84 -15.53 -17.31 -44.39
N SER A 85 -16.18 -16.53 -45.25
CA SER A 85 -17.26 -15.65 -44.83
C SER A 85 -18.48 -16.47 -44.32
N PRO A 86 -19.12 -16.09 -43.19
CA PRO A 86 -18.95 -14.84 -42.43
C PRO A 86 -17.92 -14.91 -41.29
N TYR A 87 -17.25 -16.04 -41.08
CA TYR A 87 -16.38 -16.25 -39.92
C TYR A 87 -15.16 -15.32 -39.90
N LYS A 88 -14.54 -15.07 -41.06
CA LYS A 88 -13.45 -14.09 -41.16
C LYS A 88 -13.88 -12.69 -40.70
N GLN A 89 -15.01 -12.20 -41.20
CA GLN A 89 -15.53 -10.89 -40.81
C GLN A 89 -15.79 -10.79 -39.30
N ASN A 90 -16.40 -11.81 -38.71
CA ASN A 90 -16.67 -11.85 -37.28
C ASN A 90 -15.37 -11.90 -36.44
N ALA A 91 -14.36 -12.65 -36.90
CA ALA A 91 -13.08 -12.73 -36.23
C ALA A 91 -12.30 -11.40 -36.29
N ASP A 92 -12.35 -10.68 -37.42
CA ASP A 92 -11.75 -9.35 -37.57
C ASP A 92 -12.43 -8.29 -36.68
N GLN A 93 -13.76 -8.37 -36.56
CA GLN A 93 -14.52 -7.53 -35.61
C GLN A 93 -14.15 -7.83 -34.16
N PHE A 94 -13.99 -9.12 -33.81
CA PHE A 94 -13.54 -9.52 -32.47
C PHE A 94 -12.13 -9.01 -32.16
N LYS A 95 -11.21 -9.08 -33.13
CA LYS A 95 -9.88 -8.48 -33.02
C LYS A 95 -9.95 -6.98 -32.76
N THR A 96 -10.76 -6.26 -33.53
CA THR A 96 -10.99 -4.82 -33.32
C THR A 96 -11.52 -4.52 -31.92
N ALA A 97 -12.48 -5.32 -31.43
CA ALA A 97 -13.00 -5.18 -30.07
C ALA A 97 -11.94 -5.43 -28.99
N ALA A 98 -11.03 -6.39 -29.20
CA ALA A 98 -9.92 -6.67 -28.30
C ALA A 98 -8.87 -5.54 -28.28
N ASP A 99 -8.59 -4.91 -29.42
CA ASP A 99 -7.72 -3.74 -29.51
C ASP A 99 -8.31 -2.52 -28.78
N ASP A 100 -9.62 -2.31 -28.91
CA ASP A 100 -10.38 -1.32 -28.15
C ASP A 100 -10.30 -1.59 -26.64
N PHE A 101 -10.46 -2.85 -26.22
CA PHE A 101 -10.30 -3.27 -24.82
C PHE A 101 -8.91 -2.94 -24.29
N SER A 102 -7.86 -3.29 -25.04
CA SER A 102 -6.47 -2.99 -24.69
C SER A 102 -6.23 -1.49 -24.54
N THR A 103 -6.77 -0.68 -25.46
CA THR A 103 -6.64 0.79 -25.41
C THR A 103 -7.28 1.36 -24.14
N ILE A 104 -8.49 0.92 -23.78
CA ILE A 104 -9.19 1.37 -22.58
C ILE A 104 -8.42 0.98 -21.32
N ILE A 105 -7.98 -0.28 -21.23
CA ILE A 105 -7.23 -0.77 -20.08
C ILE A 105 -5.90 -0.05 -19.93
N ASN A 106 -5.17 0.21 -21.02
CA ASN A 106 -3.93 0.98 -20.96
C ASN A 106 -4.18 2.40 -20.42
N ASN A 107 -5.22 3.08 -20.91
CA ASN A 107 -5.60 4.39 -20.36
C ASN A 107 -5.94 4.34 -18.85
N LEU A 108 -6.65 3.29 -18.42
CA LEU A 108 -6.97 3.06 -17.00
C LEU A 108 -5.69 2.88 -16.16
N VAL A 109 -4.80 1.97 -16.54
CA VAL A 109 -3.66 1.54 -15.72
C VAL A 109 -2.46 2.48 -15.84
N GLU A 110 -2.28 3.18 -16.96
CA GLU A 110 -1.15 4.10 -17.16
C GLU A 110 -1.45 5.53 -16.72
N SER A 111 -2.72 5.95 -16.76
CA SER A 111 -3.11 7.33 -16.49
C SER A 111 -4.05 7.47 -15.29
N ARG A 112 -5.25 6.89 -15.36
CA ARG A 112 -6.33 7.17 -14.39
C ARG A 112 -6.03 6.64 -12.99
N ILE A 113 -5.69 5.36 -12.86
CA ILE A 113 -5.37 4.75 -11.56
C ILE A 113 -4.14 5.42 -10.92
N PRO A 114 -3.00 5.61 -11.62
CA PRO A 114 -1.85 6.31 -11.06
C PRO A 114 -2.18 7.69 -10.48
N GLN A 115 -2.89 8.51 -11.25
CA GLN A 115 -3.15 9.90 -10.87
C GLN A 115 -4.21 10.04 -9.78
N GLN A 116 -5.32 9.31 -9.91
CA GLN A 116 -6.51 9.57 -9.09
C GLN A 116 -6.63 8.61 -7.91
N VAL A 117 -6.04 7.42 -7.99
CA VAL A 117 -6.14 6.39 -6.95
C VAL A 117 -4.84 6.27 -6.17
N ILE A 118 -3.71 6.15 -6.86
CA ILE A 118 -2.38 5.88 -6.26
C ILE A 118 -1.77 7.15 -5.67
N GLN A 119 -1.79 8.28 -6.39
CA GLN A 119 -1.10 9.50 -5.96
C GLN A 119 -1.51 9.99 -4.56
N PRO A 120 -2.81 9.99 -4.17
CA PRO A 120 -3.20 10.35 -2.81
C PRO A 120 -2.58 9.44 -1.74
N LEU A 121 -2.49 8.14 -2.01
CA LEU A 121 -1.87 7.17 -1.10
C LEU A 121 -0.35 7.37 -1.03
N VAL A 122 0.29 7.67 -2.16
CA VAL A 122 1.73 8.02 -2.19
C VAL A 122 2.00 9.25 -1.34
N ASN A 123 1.16 10.28 -1.41
CA ASN A 123 1.29 11.47 -0.58
C ASN A 123 1.21 11.14 0.93
N VAL A 124 0.31 10.23 1.32
CA VAL A 124 0.25 9.71 2.70
C VAL A 124 1.54 8.99 3.07
N THR A 125 2.06 8.08 2.22
CA THR A 125 3.30 7.35 2.53
C THR A 125 4.53 8.26 2.65
N ASN A 126 4.60 9.33 1.85
CA ASN A 126 5.65 10.34 1.95
C ASN A 126 5.58 11.09 3.29
N GLU A 127 4.37 11.46 3.73
CA GLU A 127 4.17 12.13 5.01
C GLU A 127 4.50 11.20 6.19
N ILE A 128 4.12 9.92 6.11
CA ILE A 128 4.52 8.89 7.07
C ILE A 128 6.05 8.82 7.18
N THR A 129 6.75 8.79 6.03
CA THR A 129 8.22 8.74 5.99
C THR A 129 8.85 9.97 6.66
N ARG A 130 8.28 11.16 6.42
CA ARG A 130 8.69 12.40 7.10
C ARG A 130 8.50 12.31 8.61
N LEU A 131 7.36 11.82 9.08
CA LEU A 131 7.05 11.64 10.50
C LEU A 131 7.98 10.62 11.17
N ARG A 132 8.33 9.51 10.50
CA ARG A 132 9.34 8.55 10.98
C ARG A 132 10.73 9.16 11.12
N LEU A 133 11.09 10.12 10.27
CA LEU A 133 12.34 10.86 10.44
C LEU A 133 12.30 11.77 11.67
N ILE A 134 11.16 12.40 11.95
CA ILE A 134 10.94 13.20 13.16
C ILE A 134 10.99 12.31 14.40
N GLU A 135 10.37 11.13 14.36
CA GLU A 135 10.42 10.12 15.43
C GLU A 135 11.89 9.79 15.80
N LYS A 136 12.72 9.49 14.80
CA LYS A 136 14.16 9.24 15.00
C LYS A 136 14.88 10.44 15.61
N LYS A 137 14.54 11.67 15.20
CA LYS A 137 15.09 12.91 15.78
C LYS A 137 14.63 13.11 17.22
N ARG A 138 13.38 12.77 17.56
CA ARG A 138 12.85 12.80 18.93
C ARG A 138 13.65 11.87 19.83
N TYR A 139 13.77 10.58 19.49
CA TYR A 139 14.55 9.63 20.31
C TYR A 139 15.98 10.11 20.56
N LYS A 140 16.65 10.60 19.51
CA LYS A 140 18.00 11.18 19.64
C LYS A 140 18.05 12.34 20.63
N ASN A 141 17.07 13.25 20.61
CA ASN A 141 17.06 14.39 21.53
C ASN A 141 16.59 14.01 22.94
N ARG A 142 15.76 12.96 23.11
CA ARG A 142 15.43 12.38 24.42
C ARG A 142 16.68 11.86 25.12
N ALA A 143 17.47 11.03 24.44
CA ALA A 143 18.73 10.51 24.99
C ALA A 143 19.72 11.64 25.38
N LEU A 144 19.86 12.65 24.53
CA LEU A 144 20.74 13.80 24.81
C LEU A 144 20.21 14.69 25.94
N LEU A 145 18.89 14.78 26.11
CA LEU A 145 18.26 15.48 27.22
C LEU A 145 18.53 14.74 28.53
N ASN A 146 18.25 13.43 28.59
CA ASN A 146 18.51 12.61 29.78
C ASN A 146 19.98 12.73 30.24
N GLN A 147 20.91 12.74 29.28
CA GLN A 147 22.33 12.96 29.56
C GLN A 147 22.59 14.36 30.13
N ALA A 148 22.02 15.41 29.52
CA ALA A 148 22.19 16.78 29.99
C ALA A 148 21.59 17.00 31.39
N GLU A 149 20.46 16.37 31.69
CA GLU A 149 19.82 16.41 33.00
C GLU A 149 20.64 15.68 34.07
N ALA A 150 21.25 14.54 33.73
CA ALA A 150 22.19 13.86 34.62
C ALA A 150 23.44 14.71 34.91
N HIS A 151 23.99 15.39 33.89
CA HIS A 151 25.10 16.35 34.07
C HIS A 151 24.69 17.54 34.94
N LEU A 152 23.50 18.09 34.73
CA LEU A 152 22.97 19.17 35.55
C LEU A 152 22.79 18.76 37.01
N LYS A 153 22.25 17.56 37.25
CA LYS A 153 22.15 17.00 38.61
C LYS A 153 23.52 16.94 39.28
N THR A 154 24.52 16.39 38.59
CA THR A 154 25.91 16.31 39.10
C THR A 154 26.53 17.69 39.33
N ALA A 155 26.27 18.66 38.45
CA ALA A 155 26.79 20.03 38.57
C ALA A 155 26.20 20.75 39.78
N ARG A 156 24.89 20.55 40.05
CA ARG A 156 24.19 21.06 41.22
C ARG A 156 24.72 20.44 42.52
N GLU A 157 24.88 19.12 42.56
CA GLU A 157 25.45 18.41 43.72
C GLU A 157 26.88 18.87 44.05
N LYS A 158 27.68 19.19 43.03
CA LYS A 158 29.07 19.63 43.19
C LYS A 158 29.23 21.16 43.27
N CYS A 159 28.15 21.93 43.19
CA CYS A 159 28.14 23.39 43.12
C CYS A 159 29.13 23.99 42.08
N LYS A 160 29.34 23.31 40.95
CA LYS A 160 30.31 23.70 39.92
C LYS A 160 29.66 23.76 38.55
N ASN A 161 29.88 24.86 37.82
CA ASN A 161 29.42 25.07 36.44
C ASN A 161 27.89 24.90 36.25
N VAL A 162 27.09 25.21 37.27
CA VAL A 162 25.64 24.99 37.28
C VAL A 162 24.96 25.73 36.13
N SER A 163 25.25 27.03 35.95
CA SER A 163 24.63 27.85 34.89
C SER A 163 24.87 27.28 33.49
N GLN A 164 26.08 26.84 33.16
CA GLN A 164 26.37 26.21 31.86
C GLN A 164 25.61 24.89 31.67
N ALA A 165 25.48 24.09 32.73
CA ALA A 165 24.72 22.84 32.67
C ALA A 165 23.20 23.10 32.53
N GLU A 166 22.68 24.17 33.14
CA GLU A 166 21.27 24.59 33.01
C GLU A 166 20.95 25.04 31.58
N GLU A 167 21.80 25.88 30.97
CA GLU A 167 21.65 26.29 29.57
C GLU A 167 21.68 25.09 28.62
N ALA A 168 22.61 24.15 28.84
CA ALA A 168 22.73 22.94 28.03
C ALA A 168 21.47 22.05 28.14
N ALA A 169 20.94 21.85 29.35
CA ALA A 169 19.72 21.09 29.59
C ALA A 169 18.50 21.79 28.98
N ALA A 170 18.35 23.10 29.17
CA ALA A 170 17.26 23.90 28.59
C ALA A 170 17.24 23.82 27.06
N HIS A 171 18.40 23.96 26.40
CA HIS A 171 18.51 23.82 24.95
C HIS A 171 18.11 22.42 24.45
N ARG A 172 18.48 21.37 25.19
CA ARG A 172 18.08 20.00 24.85
C ARG A 172 16.59 19.77 25.05
N ARG A 173 16.02 20.31 26.12
CA ARG A 173 14.59 20.23 26.42
C ARG A 173 13.78 20.88 25.31
N ALA A 174 14.13 22.10 24.90
CA ALA A 174 13.48 22.79 23.79
C ALA A 174 13.50 21.98 22.48
N LYS A 175 14.64 21.36 22.15
CA LYS A 175 14.75 20.51 20.95
C LYS A 175 13.93 19.23 21.05
N TYR A 176 13.92 18.57 22.20
CA TYR A 176 13.10 17.39 22.43
C TYR A 176 11.61 17.75 22.30
N THR A 177 11.14 18.77 23.02
CA THR A 177 9.75 19.24 23.00
C THR A 177 9.31 19.61 21.58
N LYS A 178 10.16 20.31 20.81
CA LYS A 178 9.88 20.61 19.40
C LYS A 178 9.58 19.35 18.58
N TYR A 179 10.50 18.38 18.56
CA TYR A 179 10.30 17.17 17.75
C TYR A 179 9.20 16.25 18.27
N HIS A 180 8.99 16.23 19.59
CA HIS A 180 7.88 15.50 20.19
C HIS A 180 6.54 16.09 19.73
N ASN A 181 6.33 17.41 19.88
CA ASN A 181 5.11 18.07 19.45
C ASN A 181 4.89 17.96 17.93
N GLU A 182 5.93 18.18 17.12
CA GLU A 182 5.86 18.00 15.66
C GLU A 182 5.40 16.58 15.27
N PHE A 183 5.86 15.56 16.01
CA PHE A 183 5.44 14.18 15.77
C PHE A 183 4.00 13.96 16.19
N ILE A 184 3.62 14.33 17.43
CA ILE A 184 2.28 14.12 17.97
C ILE A 184 1.23 14.81 17.10
N THR A 185 1.43 16.10 16.80
CA THR A 185 0.52 16.88 15.96
C THR A 185 0.49 16.33 14.53
N GLY A 186 1.66 16.01 13.95
CA GLY A 186 1.73 15.48 12.60
C GLY A 186 1.00 14.15 12.42
N VAL A 187 1.18 13.21 13.36
CA VAL A 187 0.46 11.93 13.34
C VAL A 187 -1.04 12.15 13.55
N SER A 188 -1.44 13.01 14.48
CA SER A 188 -2.86 13.27 14.76
C SER A 188 -3.58 13.81 13.53
N THR A 189 -3.02 14.85 12.90
CA THR A 189 -3.57 15.44 11.67
C THR A 189 -3.67 14.41 10.55
N LEU A 190 -2.63 13.59 10.36
CA LEU A 190 -2.65 12.54 9.32
C LEU A 190 -3.70 11.47 9.63
N TYR A 191 -3.80 11.05 10.89
CA TYR A 191 -4.75 10.03 11.32
C TYR A 191 -6.19 10.53 11.23
N GLU A 192 -6.49 11.78 11.58
CA GLU A 192 -7.82 12.38 11.41
C GLU A 192 -8.26 12.40 9.94
N LYS A 193 -7.35 12.74 9.02
CA LYS A 193 -7.60 12.78 7.57
C LYS A 193 -7.62 11.41 6.88
N ARG A 194 -7.35 10.32 7.60
CA ARG A 194 -7.22 8.97 7.01
C ARG A 194 -8.49 8.52 6.29
N GLY A 195 -9.66 8.80 6.88
CA GLY A 195 -10.95 8.36 6.35
C GLY A 195 -11.26 9.03 5.02
N GLU A 196 -11.03 10.35 4.95
CA GLU A 196 -11.17 11.13 3.72
C GLU A 196 -10.20 10.64 2.63
N THR A 197 -8.93 10.45 2.96
CA THR A 197 -7.91 10.09 1.94
C THR A 197 -8.11 8.66 1.41
N PHE A 198 -8.31 7.69 2.30
CA PHE A 198 -8.55 6.30 1.88
C PHE A 198 -9.92 6.14 1.23
N GLY A 199 -10.94 6.86 1.72
CA GLY A 199 -12.27 6.87 1.13
C GLY A 199 -12.27 7.46 -0.28
N ALA A 200 -11.59 8.58 -0.49
CA ALA A 200 -11.47 9.19 -1.82
C ALA A 200 -10.75 8.26 -2.82
N SER A 201 -9.66 7.62 -2.39
CA SER A 201 -8.95 6.62 -3.22
C SER A 201 -9.85 5.42 -3.56
N LEU A 202 -10.59 4.89 -2.58
CA LEU A 202 -11.55 3.80 -2.81
C LEU A 202 -12.66 4.20 -3.79
N ASN A 203 -13.28 5.35 -3.59
CA ASN A 203 -14.35 5.84 -4.45
C ASN A 203 -13.86 6.04 -5.89
N ALA A 204 -12.67 6.64 -6.07
CA ALA A 204 -12.06 6.78 -7.38
C ALA A 204 -11.79 5.42 -8.04
N PHE A 205 -11.27 4.45 -7.28
CA PHE A 205 -11.03 3.11 -7.79
C PHE A 205 -12.33 2.43 -8.24
N GLN A 206 -13.37 2.45 -7.40
CA GLN A 206 -14.68 1.87 -7.71
C GLN A 206 -15.32 2.54 -8.94
N PHE A 207 -15.27 3.87 -8.99
CA PHE A 207 -15.75 4.64 -10.14
C PHE A 207 -15.09 4.15 -11.43
N TYR A 208 -13.76 4.07 -11.46
CA TYR A 208 -13.04 3.67 -12.66
C TYR A 208 -13.27 2.21 -13.06
N VAL A 209 -13.47 1.30 -12.09
CA VAL A 209 -13.83 -0.10 -12.38
C VAL A 209 -15.19 -0.17 -13.08
N VAL A 210 -16.18 0.55 -12.56
CA VAL A 210 -17.54 0.62 -13.13
C VAL A 210 -17.52 1.28 -14.51
N GLU A 211 -16.90 2.46 -14.62
CA GLU A 211 -16.79 3.21 -15.89
C GLU A 211 -16.10 2.37 -16.97
N THR A 212 -15.02 1.68 -16.63
CA THR A 212 -14.31 0.80 -17.56
C THR A 212 -15.21 -0.33 -18.04
N THR A 213 -15.96 -0.97 -17.13
CA THR A 213 -16.83 -2.09 -17.50
C THR A 213 -17.97 -1.66 -18.42
N GLU A 214 -18.58 -0.50 -18.15
CA GLU A 214 -19.64 0.06 -18.99
C GLU A 214 -19.11 0.46 -20.38
N GLU A 215 -17.95 1.10 -20.45
CA GLU A 215 -17.34 1.48 -21.73
C GLU A 215 -16.94 0.24 -22.55
N LEU A 216 -16.41 -0.80 -21.90
CA LEU A 216 -16.09 -2.07 -22.58
C LEU A 216 -17.34 -2.76 -23.11
N LYS A 217 -18.39 -2.86 -22.31
CA LYS A 217 -19.67 -3.43 -22.72
C LYS A 217 -20.22 -2.70 -23.95
N LYS A 218 -20.16 -1.36 -23.94
CA LYS A 218 -20.61 -0.52 -25.05
C LYS A 218 -19.80 -0.81 -26.33
N ARG A 219 -18.47 -0.85 -26.23
CA ARG A 219 -17.60 -1.09 -27.40
C ARG A 219 -17.73 -2.50 -27.96
N ILE A 220 -17.75 -3.51 -27.09
CA ILE A 220 -17.93 -4.90 -27.51
C ILE A 220 -19.29 -5.05 -28.22
N ALA A 221 -20.36 -4.50 -27.66
CA ALA A 221 -21.68 -4.55 -28.30
C ALA A 221 -21.71 -3.83 -29.66
N SER A 222 -21.02 -2.70 -29.80
CA SER A 222 -20.95 -1.99 -31.09
C SER A 222 -20.12 -2.72 -32.14
N GLN A 223 -18.97 -3.27 -31.75
CA GLN A 223 -18.05 -3.94 -32.68
C GLN A 223 -18.56 -5.34 -33.08
N LEU A 224 -19.26 -6.02 -32.17
CA LEU A 224 -19.84 -7.34 -32.40
C LEU A 224 -21.34 -7.27 -32.69
N ALA A 225 -21.83 -6.20 -33.32
CA ALA A 225 -23.26 -6.03 -33.60
C ALA A 225 -23.83 -7.15 -34.50
N SER A 226 -23.00 -7.77 -35.36
CA SER A 226 -23.36 -8.92 -36.19
C SER A 226 -23.19 -10.27 -35.50
N PHE A 227 -22.63 -10.32 -34.29
CA PHE A 227 -22.48 -11.55 -33.54
C PHE A 227 -23.86 -12.05 -33.07
N PRO A 228 -24.27 -13.29 -33.38
CA PRO A 228 -25.62 -13.78 -33.09
C PRO A 228 -25.78 -14.22 -31.63
N TYR A 229 -25.46 -13.34 -30.67
CA TYR A 229 -25.44 -13.64 -29.23
C TYR A 229 -26.74 -14.30 -28.73
N THR A 230 -27.90 -13.72 -29.05
CA THR A 230 -29.22 -14.25 -28.63
C THR A 230 -29.51 -15.64 -29.17
N GLN A 231 -29.05 -15.97 -30.38
CA GLN A 231 -29.23 -17.31 -30.97
C GLN A 231 -28.34 -18.34 -30.26
N LEU A 232 -27.16 -17.92 -29.81
CA LEU A 232 -26.19 -18.77 -29.13
C LEU A 232 -26.48 -18.97 -27.64
N GLN A 233 -27.25 -18.10 -26.98
CA GLN A 233 -27.59 -18.23 -25.54
C GLN A 233 -28.29 -19.53 -25.15
N GLY A 234 -28.92 -20.23 -26.10
CA GLY A 234 -29.52 -21.56 -25.88
C GLY A 234 -28.66 -22.73 -26.39
N GLN A 235 -27.56 -22.45 -27.09
CA GLN A 235 -26.68 -23.45 -27.71
C GLN A 235 -25.36 -23.60 -26.94
N ILE A 236 -24.90 -22.52 -26.33
CA ILE A 236 -23.67 -22.47 -25.53
C ILE A 236 -24.07 -22.39 -24.06
N PRO A 237 -23.55 -23.29 -23.18
CA PRO A 237 -23.80 -23.22 -21.75
C PRO A 237 -23.48 -21.84 -21.19
N SER A 238 -24.43 -21.25 -20.46
CA SER A 238 -24.22 -19.96 -19.83
C SER A 238 -23.19 -20.07 -18.71
N MET A 239 -22.28 -19.10 -18.65
CA MET A 239 -21.34 -18.96 -17.53
C MET A 239 -22.03 -18.68 -16.17
N THR A 240 -23.33 -18.38 -16.17
CA THR A 240 -24.12 -18.15 -14.94
C THR A 240 -24.75 -19.42 -14.38
N VAL A 241 -24.69 -20.53 -15.11
CA VAL A 241 -25.15 -21.84 -14.61
C VAL A 241 -24.00 -22.47 -13.84
N ILE A 242 -24.23 -22.78 -12.56
CA ILE A 242 -23.27 -23.47 -11.72
C ILE A 242 -23.51 -24.97 -11.90
N ASP A 243 -22.59 -25.65 -12.56
CA ASP A 243 -22.65 -27.10 -12.69
C ASP A 243 -22.50 -27.75 -11.30
N PRO A 244 -23.30 -28.78 -10.97
CA PRO A 244 -23.14 -29.50 -9.73
C PRO A 244 -21.73 -30.12 -9.68
N VAL A 245 -21.00 -29.85 -8.60
CA VAL A 245 -19.70 -30.49 -8.35
C VAL A 245 -19.92 -32.00 -8.32
N PRO A 246 -19.18 -32.79 -9.12
CA PRO A 246 -19.30 -34.24 -9.06
C PRO A 246 -19.10 -34.71 -7.62
N GLU A 247 -20.08 -35.44 -7.07
CA GLU A 247 -19.91 -36.08 -5.76
C GLU A 247 -18.63 -36.91 -5.79
N GLN A 248 -17.64 -36.52 -4.98
CA GLN A 248 -16.47 -37.36 -4.79
C GLN A 248 -16.96 -38.73 -4.32
N PRO A 249 -16.55 -39.84 -4.95
CA PRO A 249 -16.97 -41.16 -4.50
C PRO A 249 -16.59 -41.31 -3.02
N ALA A 250 -17.59 -41.64 -2.21
CA ALA A 250 -17.42 -41.83 -0.78
C ALA A 250 -16.19 -42.74 -0.54
N PRO A 251 -15.29 -42.38 0.42
CA PRO A 251 -14.14 -43.21 0.71
C PRO A 251 -14.63 -44.63 1.01
N GLN A 252 -14.20 -45.58 0.18
CA GLN A 252 -14.51 -46.99 0.37
C GLN A 252 -14.18 -47.36 1.81
N ALA A 253 -15.21 -47.77 2.56
CA ALA A 253 -15.04 -48.22 3.93
C ALA A 253 -13.99 -49.33 3.94
N ALA A 254 -12.88 -49.08 4.62
CA ALA A 254 -11.83 -50.05 4.81
C ALA A 254 -12.45 -51.32 5.40
N GLN A 255 -12.45 -52.40 4.62
CA GLN A 255 -12.82 -53.72 5.10
C GLN A 255 -11.90 -54.05 6.28
N GLN A 256 -12.48 -54.09 7.48
CA GLN A 256 -11.77 -54.58 8.66
C GLN A 256 -11.39 -56.05 8.41
N PRO A 257 -10.12 -56.44 8.66
CA PRO A 257 -9.74 -57.84 8.56
C PRO A 257 -10.46 -58.63 9.65
N ALA A 258 -11.14 -59.70 9.24
CA ALA A 258 -11.72 -60.67 10.15
C ALA A 258 -10.60 -61.30 10.99
N THR A 259 -10.67 -61.10 12.31
CA THR A 259 -9.85 -61.83 13.27
C THR A 259 -10.36 -63.26 13.36
N ALA A 260 -9.48 -64.21 13.01
CA ALA A 260 -9.59 -65.63 13.36
C ALA A 260 -8.73 -65.91 14.59
#